data_AF-A0A938QMF4-F1
#
_entry.id   AF-A0A938QMF4-F1
#
_cell.length_a   1.000
_cell.length_b   1.000
_cell.length_c   1.000
_cell.angle_alpha   90.00
_cell.angle_beta   90.00
_cell.angle_gamma   90.00
#
_symmetry.space_group_name_H-M   'P 1'
#
loop_
_entity.id
_entity.type
_entity.pdbx_description
1 polymer ?
#
loop_
_entity_poly.entity_id
_entity_poly.type
_entity_poly.pdbx_seq_one_letter_code
_entity_poly.pdbx_strand_id
1 'polypeptide(L)' 'MKRKTWVFLLAGCLALLFFLHGLAVAADVEPKVGQTLGKVKFLKPLSDEDAKYLGLDKAAEFTLKDIKAPYVFIESMNTA' A
#
# COMPACT_ATOMS: atom_id res chain seq x y z
N MET A 1 -12.53 -6.51 49.23
CA MET A 1 -11.49 -5.84 48.41
C MET A 1 -11.02 -6.66 47.20
N LYS A 2 -10.86 -7.99 47.29
CA LYS A 2 -10.32 -8.81 46.17
C LYS A 2 -11.15 -8.83 44.88
N ARG A 3 -12.49 -8.80 44.94
CA ARG A 3 -13.33 -8.89 43.72
C ARG A 3 -13.23 -7.66 42.80
N LYS A 4 -13.09 -6.45 43.37
CA LYS A 4 -12.99 -5.21 42.58
C LYS A 4 -11.67 -5.13 41.82
N THR A 5 -10.56 -5.53 42.42
CA THR A 5 -9.24 -5.56 41.77
C THR A 5 -9.20 -6.52 40.58
N TRP A 6 -9.85 -7.68 40.68
CA TRP A 6 -9.95 -8.62 39.57
C TRP A 6 -10.78 -8.08 38.40
N VAL A 7 -11.87 -7.35 38.67
CA VAL A 7 -12.68 -6.73 37.62
C VAL A 7 -11.89 -5.66 36.86
N PHE A 8 -11.13 -4.81 37.57
CA PHE A 8 -10.29 -3.80 36.91
C PHE A 8 -9.16 -4.41 36.09
N LEU A 9 -8.57 -5.51 36.56
CA LEU A 9 -7.51 -6.22 35.84
C LEU A 9 -8.05 -6.89 34.58
N LEU A 10 -9.24 -7.51 34.66
CA LEU A 10 -9.91 -8.10 33.50
C LEU A 10 -10.29 -7.05 32.46
N ALA A 11 -10.82 -5.91 32.90
CA ALA A 11 -11.18 -4.79 32.01
C ALA A 11 -9.94 -4.20 31.33
N GLY A 12 -8.82 -4.07 32.04
CA GLY A 12 -7.54 -3.64 31.48
C GLY A 12 -7.01 -4.61 30.40
N CYS A 13 -7.04 -5.92 30.66
CA CYS A 13 -6.67 -6.92 29.67
C CYS A 13 -7.59 -6.90 28.43
N LEU A 14 -8.91 -6.73 28.62
CA LEU A 14 -9.84 -6.64 27.50
C LEU A 14 -9.56 -5.40 26.64
N ALA A 15 -9.35 -4.25 27.27
CA ALA A 15 -9.02 -3.01 26.57
C ALA A 15 -7.71 -3.13 25.78
N LEU A 16 -6.69 -3.77 26.37
CA LEU A 16 -5.41 -4.02 25.69
C LEU A 16 -5.59 -4.92 24.46
N LEU A 17 -6.39 -5.99 24.58
CA LEU A 17 -6.70 -6.88 23.46
C LEU A 17 -7.44 -6.14 22.35
N PHE A 18 -8.42 -5.30 22.68
CA PHE A 18 -9.12 -4.47 21.68
C PHE A 18 -8.18 -3.50 20.97
N PHE A 19 -7.25 -2.88 21.69
CA PHE A 19 -6.27 -1.96 21.11
C PHE A 19 -5.28 -2.68 20.18
N LEU A 20 -4.82 -3.87 20.57
CA LEU A 20 -3.90 -4.69 19.78
C LEU A 20 -4.56 -5.26 18.51
N HIS A 21 -5.85 -5.62 18.56
CA HIS A 21 -6.58 -6.06 17.37
C HIS A 21 -6.86 -4.92 16.39
N GLY A 22 -7.04 -3.68 16.87
CA GLY A 22 -7.27 -2.51 16.01
C GLY A 22 -6.09 -2.16 15.10
N LEU A 23 -4.85 -2.46 15.52
CA LEU A 23 -3.64 -2.25 14.73
C LEU A 23 -3.34 -3.37 13.72
N ALA A 24 -4.01 -4.52 13.83
CA ALA A 24 -3.74 -5.68 12.96
C ALA A 24 -4.57 -5.69 11.66
N VAL A 25 -5.40 -4.66 11.42
CA VAL A 25 -6.26 -4.55 10.23
C VAL A 25 -5.76 -3.42 9.33
N ALA A 26 -4.50 -3.53 8.89
CA ALA A 26 -4.09 -2.93 7.63
C ALA A 26 -4.67 -3.83 6.52
N ALA A 27 -5.96 -3.68 6.22
CA ALA A 27 -6.59 -4.44 5.15
C ALA A 27 -6.06 -3.93 3.81
N ASP A 28 -5.44 -4.83 3.03
CA ASP A 28 -5.07 -4.54 1.65
C ASP A 28 -6.33 -4.09 0.87
N VAL A 29 -6.38 -2.80 0.54
CA VAL A 29 -7.49 -2.24 -0.24
C VAL A 29 -7.22 -2.52 -1.71
N GLU A 30 -8.07 -3.34 -2.33
CA GLU A 30 -7.99 -3.62 -3.77
C GLU A 30 -8.09 -2.32 -4.60
N PRO A 31 -7.27 -2.18 -5.66
CA PRO A 31 -7.31 -1.03 -6.53
C PRO A 31 -8.65 -0.96 -7.27
N LYS A 32 -9.27 0.23 -7.30
CA LYS A 32 -10.57 0.45 -7.95
C LYS A 32 -10.39 0.97 -9.37
N VAL A 33 -11.31 0.58 -10.27
CA VAL A 33 -11.37 1.17 -11.62
C VAL A 33 -11.60 2.68 -11.51
N GLY A 34 -10.79 3.46 -12.21
CA GLY A 34 -10.82 4.93 -12.14
C GLY A 34 -10.05 5.53 -10.97
N GLN A 35 -9.34 4.73 -10.16
CA GLN A 35 -8.47 5.23 -9.11
C GLN A 35 -7.27 5.96 -9.72
N THR A 36 -7.10 7.22 -9.35
CA THR A 36 -5.90 7.98 -9.69
C THR A 36 -4.76 7.55 -8.79
N LEU A 37 -3.85 6.73 -9.32
CA LEU A 37 -2.52 6.57 -8.74
C LEU A 37 -1.82 7.93 -8.82
N GLY A 38 -1.35 8.47 -7.69
CA GLY A 38 -0.84 9.84 -7.58
C GLY A 38 0.42 10.12 -8.42
N LYS A 39 1.25 11.08 -8.01
CA LYS A 39 2.55 11.37 -8.68
C LYS A 39 3.61 10.32 -8.32
N VAL A 40 3.30 9.04 -8.55
CA VAL A 40 4.25 7.94 -8.35
C VAL A 40 5.33 8.05 -9.41
N LYS A 41 6.58 8.08 -8.95
CA LYS A 41 7.75 8.02 -9.82
C LYS A 41 8.30 6.61 -9.81
N PHE A 42 8.56 6.08 -10.99
CA PHE A 42 9.27 4.83 -11.20
C PHE A 42 10.74 5.14 -11.44
N LEU A 43 11.61 4.24 -11.01
CA LEU A 43 13.03 4.27 -11.33
C LEU A 43 13.23 4.07 -12.84
N LYS A 44 14.45 4.28 -13.33
CA LYS A 44 14.77 4.01 -14.73
C LYS A 44 14.37 2.56 -15.12
N PRO A 45 14.01 2.32 -16.39
CA PRO A 45 13.76 0.97 -16.89
C PRO A 45 14.93 0.02 -16.61
N LEU A 46 14.61 -1.25 -16.33
CA LEU A 46 15.60 -2.28 -16.04
C LEU A 46 16.48 -2.58 -17.26
N SER A 47 15.89 -2.52 -18.45
CA SER A 47 16.57 -2.72 -19.74
C SER A 47 16.06 -1.74 -20.81
N ASP A 48 16.80 -1.64 -21.92
CA ASP A 48 16.39 -0.87 -23.09
C ASP A 48 15.15 -1.48 -23.78
N GLU A 49 14.98 -2.80 -23.66
CA GLU A 49 13.81 -3.51 -24.16
C GLU A 49 12.56 -3.09 -23.37
N ASP A 50 12.65 -3.02 -22.04
CA ASP A 50 11.57 -2.53 -21.19
C ASP A 50 11.21 -1.08 -21.50
N ALA A 51 12.23 -0.22 -21.72
CA ALA A 51 12.02 1.17 -22.10
C ALA A 51 11.24 1.28 -23.42
N LYS A 52 11.54 0.41 -24.39
CA LYS A 52 10.83 0.32 -25.67
C LYS A 52 9.40 -0.19 -25.50
N TYR A 53 9.18 -1.23 -24.70
CA TYR A 53 7.83 -1.74 -24.42
C TYR A 53 6.94 -0.70 -23.73
N LEU A 54 7.50 0.07 -22.81
CA LEU A 54 6.81 1.16 -22.12
C LEU A 54 6.66 2.42 -22.98
N GLY A 55 7.37 2.50 -24.12
CA GLY A 55 7.36 3.65 -25.02
C GLY A 55 7.97 4.91 -24.41
N LEU A 56 8.98 4.73 -23.54
CA LEU A 56 9.64 5.83 -22.84
C LEU A 56 10.65 6.51 -23.75
N ASP A 57 10.64 7.85 -23.77
CA ASP A 57 11.55 8.64 -24.61
C ASP A 57 12.99 8.69 -24.05
N LYS A 58 13.17 8.35 -22.76
CA LYS A 58 14.44 8.45 -22.04
C LYS A 58 14.58 7.33 -21.01
N ALA A 59 15.79 6.79 -20.86
CA ALA A 59 16.16 5.85 -19.79
C ALA A 59 16.42 6.59 -18.45
N ALA A 60 15.41 7.29 -17.95
CA ALA A 60 15.46 8.06 -16.70
C ALA A 60 14.27 7.69 -15.80
N GLU A 61 14.19 8.28 -14.60
CA GLU A 61 12.96 8.21 -13.81
C GLU A 61 11.77 8.71 -14.62
N PHE A 62 10.64 8.03 -14.48
CA PHE A 62 9.43 8.32 -15.25
C PHE A 62 8.18 8.18 -14.38
N THR A 63 7.05 8.63 -14.90
CA THR A 63 5.73 8.54 -14.26
C THR A 63 4.77 7.76 -15.15
N LEU A 64 3.60 7.40 -14.62
CA LEU A 64 2.55 6.75 -15.42
C LEU A 64 2.13 7.56 -16.66
N LYS A 65 2.29 8.88 -16.64
CA LYS A 65 1.93 9.75 -17.77
C LYS A 65 2.94 9.69 -18.91
N ASP A 66 4.16 9.27 -18.61
CA ASP A 66 5.23 9.20 -19.59
C ASP A 66 5.19 7.87 -20.37
N ILE A 67 4.46 6.88 -19.86
CA ILE A 67 4.24 5.58 -20.50
C ILE A 67 3.29 5.76 -21.70
N LYS A 68 3.74 5.32 -22.88
CA LYS A 68 2.96 5.36 -24.12
C LYS A 68 2.36 4.00 -24.49
N ALA A 69 2.65 2.97 -23.70
CA ALA A 69 2.07 1.65 -23.87
C ALA A 69 0.54 1.67 -23.68
N PRO A 70 -0.21 0.87 -24.45
CA PRO A 70 -1.68 0.86 -24.37
C PRO A 70 -2.20 0.28 -23.05
N TYR A 71 -1.44 -0.65 -22.44
CA TYR A 71 -1.78 -1.29 -21.17
C TYR A 71 -0.51 -1.53 -20.37
N VAL A 72 -0.59 -1.36 -19.05
CA VAL A 72 0.47 -1.69 -18.11
C VAL A 72 -0.11 -2.34 -16.85
N PHE A 73 0.61 -3.31 -16.32
CA PHE A 73 0.33 -3.89 -15.00
C PHE A 73 1.20 -3.18 -13.97
N ILE A 74 0.56 -2.70 -12.91
CA ILE A 74 1.23 -2.01 -11.81
C ILE A 74 0.88 -2.77 -10.53
N GLU A 75 1.90 -3.35 -9.92
CA GLU A 75 1.78 -3.89 -8.58
C GLU A 75 2.03 -2.76 -7.58
N SER A 76 1.02 -2.44 -6.78
CA SER A 76 1.12 -1.47 -5.69
C SER A 76 0.85 -2.19 -4.38
N MET A 77 1.86 -2.27 -3.51
CA MET A 77 1.66 -2.66 -2.13
C MET A 77 1.13 -1.46 -1.35
N ASN A 78 -0.10 -1.56 -0.85
CA ASN A 78 -0.70 -0.53 -0.03
C ASN A 78 -0.47 -0.89 1.45
N THR A 79 0.68 -0.50 2.00
CA THR A 79 0.90 -0.54 3.45
C THR A 79 0.16 0.63 4.09
N ALA A 80 -1.14 0.45 4.33
CA ALA A 80 -1.96 1.36 5.13
C ALA A 80 -1.63 1.23 6.62
#